data_AF-A0ABD0PL36-F1
#
_entry.id   AF-A0ABD0PL36-F1
#
_cell.length_a   1.000
_cell.length_b   1.000
_cell.length_c   1.000
_cell.angle_alpha   90.00
_cell.angle_beta   90.00
_cell.angle_gamma   90.00
#
_symmetry.space_group_name_H-M   'P 1'
#
loop_
_entity.id
_entity.type
_entity.pdbx_description
1 polymer ?
#
loop_
_entity_poly.entity_id
_entity_poly.type
_entity_poly.pdbx_seq_one_letter_code
_entity_poly.pdbx_strand_id
1 'polypeptide(L)' 'DALAHPYLDEGRLRYHTCMCKCCYTTSSGRVYTSDFEPVTNPKFDDGFEKNLTSVRQ' A
#
# COMPACT_ATOMS: atom_id res chain seq x y z
N ASP A 1 3.88 -5.85 -18.91
CA ASP A 1 4.35 -5.11 -17.73
C ASP A 1 3.97 -5.84 -16.46
N ALA A 2 4.92 -6.07 -15.55
CA ALA A 2 4.64 -6.76 -14.28
C ALA A 2 3.66 -5.96 -13.39
N LEU A 3 3.67 -4.63 -13.50
CA LEU A 3 2.80 -3.74 -12.72
C LEU A 3 1.35 -3.66 -13.22
N ALA A 4 1.08 -4.17 -14.43
CA ALA A 4 -0.26 -4.19 -15.03
C ALA A 4 -0.96 -5.55 -14.87
N HIS A 5 -0.46 -6.41 -13.98
CA HIS A 5 -1.02 -7.74 -13.79
C HIS A 5 -2.31 -7.68 -12.95
N PRO A 6 -3.41 -8.37 -13.32
CA PRO A 6 -4.70 -8.30 -12.62
C PRO A 6 -4.64 -8.57 -11.11
N TYR A 7 -3.70 -9.43 -10.69
CA TYR A 7 -3.42 -9.69 -9.28
C TYR A 7 -3.11 -8.43 -8.47
N LEU A 8 -2.39 -7.47 -9.06
CA LEU A 8 -2.07 -6.21 -8.41
C LEU A 8 -3.28 -5.31 -8.28
N ASP A 9 -4.16 -5.27 -9.29
CA ASP A 9 -5.41 -4.49 -9.25
C ASP A 9 -6.34 -5.01 -8.14
N GLU A 10 -6.50 -6.32 -8.02
CA GLU A 10 -7.23 -6.94 -6.91
C GLU A 10 -6.58 -6.63 -5.55
N GLY A 11 -5.25 -6.62 -5.49
CA GLY A 11 -4.50 -6.25 -4.30
C GLY A 11 -4.77 -4.79 -3.88
N ARG A 12 -4.70 -3.85 -4.83
CA ARG A 12 -5.00 -2.43 -4.61
C ARG A 12 -6.44 -2.25 -4.11
N LEU A 13 -7.41 -2.88 -4.78
CA LEU A 13 -8.81 -2.78 -4.39
C LEU A 13 -9.04 -3.30 -2.97
N ARG A 14 -8.47 -4.47 -2.62
CA ARG A 14 -8.57 -5.04 -1.26
C ARG A 14 -7.95 -4.11 -0.22
N TYR A 15 -6.77 -3.54 -0.49
CA TYR A 15 -6.12 -2.59 0.41
C TYR A 15 -7.02 -1.37 0.69
N HIS A 16 -7.60 -0.77 -0.36
CA HIS A 16 -8.47 0.41 -0.21
C HIS A 16 -9.81 0.10 0.46
N THR A 17 -10.27 -1.15 0.39
CA THR A 17 -11.52 -1.61 1.01
C THR A 17 -11.44 -1.72 2.53
N CYS A 18 -10.27 -2.03 3.13
CA CYS A 18 -10.22 -2.21 4.59
C CYS A 18 -8.89 -1.89 5.31
N MET A 19 -7.77 -1.75 4.61
CA MET A 19 -6.44 -1.61 5.24
C MET A 19 -5.82 -0.23 5.11
N CYS A 20 -6.25 0.54 4.11
CA CYS A 20 -5.71 1.86 3.84
C CYS A 20 -6.10 2.89 4.90
N LYS A 21 -5.33 3.98 4.96
CA LYS A 21 -5.64 5.17 5.76
C LYS A 21 -6.24 6.32 4.94
N CYS A 22 -6.22 6.22 3.61
CA CYS A 22 -6.72 7.27 2.71
C CYS A 22 -8.22 7.17 2.40
N CYS A 23 -8.84 5.99 2.60
CA CYS A 23 -10.29 5.81 2.52
C CYS A 23 -10.89 5.79 3.93
N TYR A 24 -12.13 6.24 4.07
CA TYR A 24 -12.82 6.27 5.36
C TYR A 24 -14.28 5.86 5.23
N THR A 25 -14.86 5.37 6.32
CA THR A 25 -16.27 4.98 6.38
C THR A 25 -17.09 6.10 7.01
N THR A 26 -18.19 6.43 6.36
CA THR A 26 -19.24 7.35 6.86
C THR A 26 -20.52 6.57 7.11
N SER A 27 -21.53 7.20 7.71
CA SER A 27 -22.87 6.59 7.88
C SER A 27 -23.53 6.17 6.57
N SER A 28 -23.16 6.80 5.45
CA SER A 28 -23.71 6.52 4.12
C SER A 28 -22.90 5.50 3.33
N GLY A 29 -21.78 5.01 3.87
CA GLY A 29 -20.89 4.06 3.21
C GLY A 29 -19.43 4.49 3.20
N ARG A 30 -18.60 3.76 2.46
CA ARG A 30 -17.16 4.01 2.35
C ARG A 30 -16.86 5.03 1.26
N VAL A 31 -16.08 6.04 1.61
CA VAL A 31 -15.54 7.04 0.69
C VAL A 31 -14.15 6.59 0.28
N TYR A 32 -13.96 6.32 -1.01
CA TYR A 32 -12.69 5.89 -1.58
C TYR A 32 -11.86 7.08 -2.04
N THR A 33 -10.54 6.95 -1.96
CA THR A 33 -9.59 7.87 -2.61
C THR A 33 -9.79 7.87 -4.13
N SER A 34 -9.50 8.98 -4.80
CA SER A 34 -9.47 9.02 -6.27
C SER A 34 -8.19 8.40 -6.84
N ASP A 35 -7.13 8.32 -6.04
CA ASP A 35 -5.83 7.78 -6.43
C ASP A 35 -5.54 6.51 -5.64
N PHE A 36 -5.53 5.37 -6.35
CA PHE A 36 -5.28 4.05 -5.79
C PHE A 36 -3.78 3.71 -5.78
N GLU A 37 -2.95 4.53 -6.42
CA GLU A 37 -1.50 4.37 -6.56
C GLU A 37 -0.74 5.65 -6.19
N PRO A 38 -0.91 6.17 -4.96
CA PRO A 38 -0.24 7.40 -4.57
C PRO A 38 1.28 7.19 -4.60
N VAL A 39 1.97 8.11 -5.27
CA VAL A 39 3.44 8.12 -5.31
C VAL A 39 3.96 8.45 -3.92
N THR A 40 4.76 7.54 -3.35
CA THR A 40 5.48 7.83 -2.11
C THR A 40 6.53 8.91 -2.38
N ASN A 41 6.33 10.07 -1.77
CA ASN A 41 7.27 11.20 -1.90
C ASN A 41 8.63 10.97 -1.19
N PRO A 42 8.72 10.29 -0.02
CA PRO A 42 10.02 9.96 0.54
C PRO A 42 10.71 8.87 -0.29
N LYS A 43 12.02 9.03 -0.48
CA LYS A 43 12.88 7.96 -0.99
C LYS A 43 12.75 6.74 -0.06
N PHE A 44 12.76 5.55 -0.64
CA PHE A 44 12.87 4.32 0.14
C PHE A 44 14.13 4.38 1.01
N ASP A 45 13.95 4.21 2.33
CA ASP A 45 15.04 4.16 3.31
C ASP A 45 15.39 2.69 3.55
N ASP A 46 16.53 2.27 3.01
CA ASP A 46 17.08 0.91 3.17
C ASP A 46 18.03 0.80 4.38
N GLY A 47 18.05 1.83 5.24
CA GLY A 47 18.91 1.89 6.40
C GLY A 47 18.64 0.77 7.40
N PHE A 48 17.38 0.35 7.57
CA PHE A 48 17.03 -0.77 8.44
C PHE A 48 17.66 -2.08 7.93
N GLU A 49 17.49 -2.39 6.66
CA GLU A 49 17.98 -3.60 6.01
C GLU A 49 19.50 -3.68 6.02
N LYS A 50 20.18 -2.54 5.81
CA LYS A 50 21.64 -2.43 5.90
C LYS A 50 22.18 -2.77 7.30
N ASN A 51 21.38 -2.53 8.34
CA ASN A 51 21.76 -2.82 9.72
C ASN A 51 21.40 -4.25 10.17
N LEU A 52 20.74 -5.05 9.32
CA LEU A 52 20.50 -6.47 9.56
C LEU A 52 21.79 -7.27 9.32
N THR A 53 22.67 -7.29 10.33
CA THR A 53 23.95 -8.02 10.27
C THR A 53 23.83 -9.50 10.65
N SER A 54 22.69 -9.92 11.21
CA SER A 54 22.45 -11.29 11.64
C SER A 54 20.96 -11.60 11.68
N VAL A 55 20.61 -12.80 11.22
CA VAL A 55 19.29 -13.42 11.44
C VAL A 55 19.43 -14.33 12.66
N ARG A 56 18.68 -14.06 13.74
CA ARG A 56 18.62 -15.00 14.87
C ARG A 56 17.60 -16.09 14.55
N GLN A 57 18.04 -17.35 14.63
CA GLN A 57 17.19 -18.55 14.55
C GLN A 57 16.58 -18.88 15.92
#